data_AF-A0A534NW23-F1
#
_entry.id   AF-A0A534NW23-F1
#
_cell.length_a   1.000
_cell.length_b   1.000
_cell.length_c   1.000
_cell.angle_alpha   90.00
_cell.angle_beta   90.00
_cell.angle_gamma   90.00
#
_symmetry.space_group_name_H-M   'P 1'
#
loop_
_entity.id
_entity.type
_entity.pdbx_description
1 polymer ?
#
loop_
_entity_poly.entity_id
_entity_poly.type
_entity_poly.pdbx_seq_one_letter_code
_entity_poly.pdbx_strand_id
1 'polypeptide(L)'
;AIASALRKGKERFGLRVIHFTVQGNHLHMLVEAEDSVSLARGMKGLSVRIARALNRVTGVRGHVFPERFHSRALKSPREIAYAMRYVLGNHMKHGLANWNRGPTDPCSSGAFAPGPDGLTVRPKLYLIHMTLEGRWLSLAVP
;
A
#
# COMPACT_ATOMS: atom_id res chain seq x y z
N ALA A 1 -3.28 -6.09 10.78
CA ALA A 1 -3.96 -4.77 10.95
C ALA A 1 -4.10 -3.97 9.65
N ILE A 2 -3.05 -3.92 8.83
CA ILE A 2 -2.98 -3.13 7.59
C ILE A 2 -4.09 -3.52 6.60
N ALA A 3 -4.34 -4.82 6.41
CA ALA A 3 -5.41 -5.32 5.53
C ALA A 3 -6.79 -4.74 5.87
N SER A 4 -7.16 -4.67 7.16
CA SER A 4 -8.44 -4.10 7.59
C SER A 4 -8.53 -2.59 7.29
N ALA A 5 -7.42 -1.87 7.47
CA ALA A 5 -7.34 -0.45 7.16
C ALA A 5 -7.48 -0.19 5.64
N LEU A 6 -6.79 -0.97 4.82
CA LEU A 6 -6.89 -0.93 3.36
C LEU A 6 -8.30 -1.26 2.89
N ARG A 7 -8.91 -2.35 3.37
CA ARG A 7 -10.29 -2.72 2.99
C ARG A 7 -11.28 -1.57 3.18
N LYS A 8 -11.15 -0.82 4.28
CA LYS A 8 -12.03 0.31 4.63
C LYS A 8 -11.66 1.63 3.94
N GLY A 9 -10.42 1.74 3.44
CA GLY A 9 -9.81 2.99 2.96
C GLY A 9 -9.36 2.97 1.50
N LYS A 10 -9.44 1.83 0.80
CA LYS A 10 -8.96 1.64 -0.58
C LYS A 10 -9.66 2.53 -1.60
N GLU A 11 -10.85 3.04 -1.29
CA GLU A 11 -11.61 3.93 -2.17
C GLU A 11 -12.33 4.99 -1.33
N ARG A 12 -11.76 6.20 -1.25
CA ARG A 12 -12.29 7.32 -0.47
C ARG A 12 -11.80 8.65 -1.05
N PHE A 13 -12.67 9.66 -1.04
CA PHE A 13 -12.30 11.04 -1.43
C PHE A 13 -11.63 11.13 -2.80
N GLY A 14 -12.10 10.34 -3.78
CA GLY A 14 -11.48 10.28 -5.12
C GLY A 14 -10.17 9.49 -5.21
N LEU A 15 -9.59 9.01 -4.11
CA LEU A 15 -8.42 8.11 -4.11
C LEU A 15 -8.84 6.64 -4.28
N ARG A 16 -8.07 5.90 -5.08
CA ARG A 16 -8.19 4.46 -5.32
C ARG A 16 -6.84 3.79 -5.09
N VAL A 17 -6.77 2.79 -4.21
CA VAL A 17 -5.57 1.96 -4.00
C VAL A 17 -5.62 0.76 -4.93
N ILE A 18 -4.65 0.65 -5.83
CA ILE A 18 -4.62 -0.34 -6.91
C ILE A 18 -3.72 -1.52 -6.55
N HIS A 19 -2.51 -1.23 -6.06
CA HIS A 19 -1.57 -2.22 -5.56
C HIS A 19 -0.85 -1.74 -4.32
N PHE A 20 -0.36 -2.65 -3.50
CA PHE A 20 0.51 -2.32 -2.36
C PHE A 20 1.49 -3.44 -2.05
N THR A 21 2.56 -3.11 -1.32
CA THR A 21 3.44 -4.07 -0.65
C THR A 21 4.01 -3.45 0.62
N VAL A 22 4.16 -4.27 1.66
CA VAL A 22 4.87 -3.90 2.89
C VAL A 22 6.28 -4.48 2.83
N GLN A 23 7.29 -3.61 2.89
CA GLN A 23 8.71 -3.95 2.83
C GLN A 23 9.40 -3.42 4.10
N GLY A 24 9.56 -4.28 5.10
CA GLY A 24 10.14 -3.89 6.39
C GLY A 24 9.31 -2.78 7.06
N ASN A 25 9.88 -1.56 7.10
CA ASN A 25 9.24 -0.35 7.63
C ASN A 25 8.66 0.58 6.53
N HIS A 26 8.56 0.12 5.28
CA HIS A 26 8.00 0.88 4.17
C HIS A 26 6.71 0.24 3.64
N LEU A 27 5.68 1.05 3.36
CA LEU A 27 4.48 0.69 2.61
C LEU A 27 4.53 1.38 1.25
N HIS A 28 4.74 0.60 0.20
CA HIS A 28 4.66 1.05 -1.18
C HIS A 28 3.27 0.82 -1.72
N MET A 29 2.73 1.78 -2.46
CA MET A 29 1.40 1.70 -3.07
C MET A 29 1.40 2.24 -4.50
N LEU A 30 0.61 1.61 -5.37
CA LEU A 30 0.16 2.21 -6.61
C LEU A 30 -1.26 2.70 -6.38
N VAL A 31 -1.48 3.98 -6.58
CA VAL A 31 -2.78 4.62 -6.38
C VAL A 31 -3.20 5.38 -7.62
N GLU A 32 -4.49 5.62 -7.74
CA GLU A 32 -5.08 6.57 -8.66
C GLU A 32 -5.87 7.59 -7.83
N ALA A 33 -5.90 8.85 -8.25
CA ALA A 33 -6.69 9.89 -7.60
C ALA A 33 -7.31 10.78 -8.66
N GLU A 34 -8.48 11.34 -8.40
CA GLU A 34 -9.15 12.25 -9.37
C GLU A 34 -8.35 13.53 -9.62
N ASP A 35 -7.75 14.06 -8.56
CA ASP A 35 -6.89 15.25 -8.58
C ASP A 35 -5.92 15.27 -7.39
N SER A 36 -5.11 16.33 -7.28
CA SER A 36 -4.14 16.52 -6.19
C SER A 36 -4.78 16.66 -4.82
N VAL A 37 -6.01 17.19 -4.73
CA VAL A 37 -6.75 17.37 -3.47
C VAL A 37 -7.25 16.02 -2.97
N SER A 38 -7.79 15.22 -3.87
CA SER A 38 -8.26 13.85 -3.67
C SER A 38 -7.11 12.95 -3.21
N LEU A 39 -5.95 13.09 -3.84
CA LEU A 39 -4.72 12.43 -3.43
C LEU A 39 -4.35 12.78 -2.00
N ALA A 40 -4.25 14.07 -1.67
CA ALA A 40 -3.84 14.52 -0.34
C ALA A 40 -4.83 14.08 0.75
N ARG A 41 -6.14 14.22 0.51
CA ARG A 41 -7.20 13.84 1.45
C ARG A 41 -7.28 12.33 1.64
N GLY A 42 -7.27 11.58 0.54
CA GLY A 42 -7.28 10.13 0.53
C GLY A 42 -6.09 9.56 1.31
N MET A 43 -4.88 10.03 0.99
CA MET A 43 -3.66 9.56 1.65
C MET A 43 -3.64 9.92 3.13
N LYS A 44 -4.03 11.14 3.51
CA LYS A 44 -4.16 11.52 4.94
C LYS A 44 -5.11 10.59 5.68
N GLY A 45 -6.29 10.33 5.12
CA GLY A 45 -7.29 9.45 5.73
C GLY A 45 -6.85 7.99 5.83
N LEU A 46 -6.12 7.51 4.83
CA LEU A 46 -5.58 6.15 4.79
C LEU A 46 -4.45 5.98 5.83
N SER A 47 -3.48 6.89 5.85
CA SER A 47 -2.37 6.87 6.83
C SER A 47 -2.87 6.90 8.27
N VAL A 48 -3.88 7.74 8.57
CA VAL A 48 -4.49 7.78 9.91
C VAL A 48 -5.16 6.44 10.27
N ARG A 49 -5.87 5.80 9.33
CA ARG A 49 -6.50 4.49 9.58
C ARG A 49 -5.46 3.41 9.85
N ILE A 50 -4.39 3.37 9.04
CA ILE A 50 -3.31 2.41 9.21
C ILE A 50 -2.63 2.64 10.57
N ALA A 51 -2.27 3.89 10.89
CA ALA A 51 -1.65 4.23 12.17
C ALA A 51 -2.50 3.82 13.38
N ARG A 52 -3.81 4.10 13.36
CA ARG A 52 -4.73 3.70 14.42
C ARG A 52 -4.87 2.19 14.54
N ALA A 53 -4.90 1.47 13.42
CA ALA A 53 -4.96 0.01 13.43
C ALA A 53 -3.68 -0.60 13.99
N LEU A 54 -2.51 -0.04 13.66
CA LEU A 54 -1.21 -0.46 14.15
C LEU A 54 -1.05 -0.22 15.64
N ASN A 55 -1.28 1.00 16.10
CA ASN A 55 -1.22 1.34 17.53
C ASN A 55 -2.13 0.46 18.38
N ARG A 56 -3.30 0.06 17.85
CA ARG A 56 -4.21 -0.85 18.55
C ARG A 56 -3.61 -2.26 18.71
N VAL A 57 -2.98 -2.81 17.68
CA VAL A 57 -2.44 -4.18 17.73
C VAL A 57 -1.09 -4.25 18.45
N THR A 58 -0.30 -3.16 18.45
CA THR A 58 0.99 -3.12 19.14
C THR A 58 0.88 -2.63 20.58
N GLY A 59 -0.26 -2.08 21.00
CA GLY A 59 -0.43 -1.45 22.32
C GLY A 59 0.33 -0.12 22.48
N VAL A 60 1.00 0.35 21.43
CA VAL A 60 1.81 1.58 21.45
C VAL A 60 0.92 2.80 21.19
N ARG A 61 1.19 3.91 21.88
CA ARG A 61 0.62 5.23 21.58
C ARG A 61 1.68 6.08 20.89
N GLY A 62 1.35 6.72 19.76
CA GLY A 62 2.26 7.64 19.09
C GLY A 62 2.14 7.69 17.57
N HIS A 63 3.07 8.41 16.95
CA HIS A 63 3.14 8.57 15.50
C HIS A 63 3.73 7.31 14.84
N VAL A 64 2.95 6.67 13.98
CA VAL A 64 3.43 5.53 13.17
C VAL A 64 4.21 6.02 11.95
N PHE A 65 3.67 7.04 11.28
CA PHE A 65 4.28 7.70 10.13
C PHE A 65 4.78 9.08 10.59
N PRO A 66 6.09 9.23 10.85
CA PRO A 66 6.65 10.51 11.29
C PRO A 66 6.71 11.53 10.14
N GLU A 67 6.84 11.05 8.90
CA GLU A 67 6.96 11.88 7.72
C GLU A 67 5.74 11.83 6.79
N ARG A 68 5.71 12.73 5.81
CA ARG A 68 4.73 12.70 4.71
C ARG A 68 5.04 11.54 3.77
N PHE A 69 4.07 11.16 2.95
CA PHE A 69 4.30 10.21 1.86
C PHE A 69 5.19 10.85 0.78
N HIS A 70 6.02 10.02 0.15
CA HIS A 70 6.66 10.36 -1.11
C HIS A 70 5.76 9.92 -2.27
N SER A 71 5.60 10.79 -3.29
CA SER A 71 4.74 10.53 -4.45
C SER A 71 5.46 10.77 -5.77
N ARG A 72 5.30 9.86 -6.71
CA ARG A 72 5.79 9.99 -8.09
C ARG A 72 4.70 9.59 -9.08
N ALA A 73 4.24 10.54 -9.90
CA ALA A 73 3.33 10.24 -11.01
C ALA A 73 4.04 9.37 -12.06
N LEU A 74 3.37 8.31 -12.55
CA LEU A 74 3.89 7.44 -13.60
C LEU A 74 3.33 7.92 -14.94
N LYS A 75 4.22 8.33 -15.84
CA LYS A 75 3.89 9.05 -17.08
C LYS A 75 3.90 8.15 -18.33
N SER A 76 4.33 6.89 -18.21
CA SER A 76 4.37 5.97 -19.35
C SER A 76 3.98 4.53 -18.97
N PRO A 77 3.51 3.73 -19.95
CA PRO A 77 3.26 2.31 -19.74
C PRO A 77 4.48 1.56 -19.19
N ARG A 78 5.68 1.94 -19.62
CA ARG A 78 6.94 1.34 -19.14
C ARG A 78 7.17 1.63 -17.65
N GLU A 79 6.95 2.87 -17.22
CA GLU A 79 7.04 3.23 -15.80
C GLU A 79 6.00 2.51 -14.95
N ILE A 80 4.78 2.35 -15.47
CA ILE A 80 3.71 1.56 -14.85
C ILE A 80 4.14 0.11 -14.68
N ALA A 81 4.62 -0.53 -15.75
CA ALA A 81 5.06 -1.92 -15.72
C ALA A 81 6.21 -2.14 -14.72
N TYR A 82 7.18 -1.22 -14.66
CA TYR A 82 8.26 -1.30 -13.68
C TYR A 82 7.75 -1.14 -12.25
N ALA A 83 6.85 -0.20 -12.01
CA ALA A 83 6.29 0.03 -10.68
C ALA A 83 5.43 -1.17 -10.22
N MET A 84 4.63 -1.76 -11.11
CA MET A 84 3.86 -2.98 -10.82
C MET A 84 4.78 -4.15 -10.52
N ARG A 85 5.80 -4.38 -11.35
CA ARG A 85 6.80 -5.44 -11.12
C ARG A 85 7.54 -5.25 -9.81
N TYR A 86 7.84 -4.01 -9.43
CA TYR A 86 8.46 -3.71 -8.14
C TYR A 86 7.49 -4.01 -7.00
N VAL A 87 6.29 -3.45 -7.01
CA VAL A 87 5.31 -3.59 -5.92
C VAL A 87 4.84 -5.04 -5.74
N LEU A 88 4.65 -5.80 -6.83
CA LEU A 88 4.18 -7.19 -6.76
C LEU A 88 5.32 -8.21 -6.68
N GLY A 89 6.52 -7.86 -7.15
CA GLY A 89 7.65 -8.78 -7.31
C GLY A 89 8.78 -8.59 -6.31
N ASN A 90 8.67 -7.66 -5.35
CA ASN A 90 9.78 -7.37 -4.44
C ASN A 90 10.20 -8.58 -3.59
N HIS A 91 9.25 -9.40 -3.18
CA HIS A 91 9.49 -10.63 -2.41
C HIS A 91 10.43 -11.61 -3.12
N MET A 92 10.30 -11.76 -4.44
CA MET A 92 11.19 -12.61 -5.24
C MET A 92 12.61 -12.03 -5.35
N LYS A 93 12.76 -10.70 -5.37
CA LYS A 93 14.07 -10.04 -5.45
C LYS A 93 14.88 -10.12 -4.17
N HIS A 94 14.23 -10.13 -3.01
CA HIS A 94 14.92 -10.16 -1.70
C HIS A 94 15.15 -11.58 -1.15
N GLY A 95 14.99 -12.63 -1.95
CA GLY A 95 15.27 -14.01 -1.53
C GLY A 95 14.31 -14.57 -0.47
N LEU A 96 13.25 -13.83 -0.12
CA LEU A 96 12.21 -14.29 0.81
C LEU A 96 11.33 -15.40 0.21
N ALA A 97 11.41 -15.62 -1.11
CA ALA A 97 10.79 -16.77 -1.78
C ALA A 97 11.27 -18.12 -1.22
N ASN A 98 12.45 -18.15 -0.57
CA ASN A 98 13.00 -19.34 0.09
C ASN A 98 12.37 -19.59 1.47
N TRP A 99 11.54 -18.67 1.97
CA TRP A 99 10.93 -18.71 3.29
C TRP A 99 9.55 -19.37 3.22
N ASN A 100 9.43 -20.67 2.92
CA ASN A 100 8.23 -21.52 3.14
C ASN A 100 6.81 -20.95 2.85
N ARG A 101 6.68 -19.83 2.12
CA ARG A 101 5.44 -19.03 1.98
C ARG A 101 4.92 -19.00 0.53
N GLY A 102 5.53 -19.77 -0.37
CA GLY A 102 5.14 -19.89 -1.77
C GLY A 102 5.64 -18.72 -2.65
N PRO A 103 5.26 -18.72 -3.94
CA PRO A 103 5.77 -17.74 -4.91
C PRO A 103 5.17 -16.33 -4.77
N THR A 104 4.06 -16.19 -4.05
CA THR A 104 3.31 -14.94 -3.93
C THR A 104 3.62 -14.25 -2.60
N ASP A 105 3.95 -12.96 -2.65
CA ASP A 105 4.22 -12.16 -1.45
C ASP A 105 2.94 -11.95 -0.61
N PRO A 106 2.81 -12.55 0.59
CA PRO A 106 1.66 -12.35 1.47
C PRO A 106 1.55 -10.90 1.96
N CYS A 107 2.65 -10.15 1.85
CA CYS A 107 2.75 -8.75 2.22
C CYS A 107 2.32 -7.80 1.11
N SER A 108 1.89 -8.32 -0.03
CA SER A 108 1.49 -7.54 -1.20
C SER A 108 0.03 -7.74 -1.57
N SER A 109 -0.49 -6.81 -2.39
CA SER A 109 -1.79 -6.99 -3.05
C SER A 109 -1.85 -8.21 -3.96
N GLY A 110 -0.73 -8.82 -4.35
CA GLY A 110 -0.70 -10.05 -5.15
C GLY A 110 -1.35 -11.23 -4.44
N ALA A 111 -1.41 -11.22 -3.10
CA ALA A 111 -2.06 -12.25 -2.30
C ALA A 111 -3.59 -12.05 -2.14
N PHE A 112 -4.17 -10.98 -2.71
CA PHE A 112 -5.57 -10.62 -2.49
C PHE A 112 -6.30 -10.30 -3.79
N ALA A 113 -7.53 -10.77 -3.92
CA ALA A 113 -8.40 -10.38 -5.03
C ALA A 113 -8.69 -8.86 -4.98
N PRO A 114 -8.72 -8.16 -6.14
CA PRO A 114 -9.24 -6.79 -6.22
C PRO A 114 -10.77 -6.78 -6.19
N GLY A 115 -11.39 -5.62 -5.93
CA GLY A 115 -12.84 -5.44 -6.01
C GLY A 115 -13.50 -5.21 -4.64
N PRO A 116 -14.84 -5.28 -4.52
CA PRO A 116 -15.59 -4.89 -3.32
C PRO A 116 -15.11 -5.57 -2.02
N ASP A 117 -14.86 -6.87 -2.06
CA ASP A 117 -14.42 -7.65 -0.88
C ASP A 117 -12.89 -7.66 -0.70
N GLY A 118 -12.18 -7.18 -1.73
CA GLY A 118 -10.72 -7.13 -1.82
C GLY A 118 -10.05 -6.05 -0.97
N LEU A 119 -8.72 -5.99 -1.06
CA LEU A 119 -7.92 -4.92 -0.42
C LEU A 119 -7.59 -3.77 -1.36
N THR A 120 -7.77 -3.96 -2.66
CA THR A 120 -7.52 -2.97 -3.71
C THR A 120 -8.70 -2.89 -4.67
N VAL A 121 -8.67 -1.90 -5.55
CA VAL A 121 -9.68 -1.70 -6.60
C VAL A 121 -9.02 -1.66 -7.97
N ARG A 122 -9.82 -1.83 -9.04
CA ARG A 122 -9.30 -1.74 -10.41
C ARG A 122 -8.98 -0.28 -10.79
N PRO A 123 -7.90 -0.04 -11.57
CA PRO A 123 -7.58 1.28 -12.07
C PRO A 123 -8.57 1.71 -13.16
N LYS A 124 -8.74 3.03 -13.35
CA LYS A 124 -9.56 3.59 -14.42
C LYS A 124 -8.71 4.13 -15.58
N LEU A 125 -7.64 4.87 -15.30
CA LEU A 125 -6.88 5.63 -16.30
C LEU A 125 -5.37 5.68 -16.05
N TYR A 126 -4.91 6.05 -14.84
CA TYR A 126 -3.48 6.29 -14.56
C TYR A 126 -3.03 5.88 -13.16
N LEU A 127 -1.72 5.82 -12.93
CA LEU A 127 -1.13 5.36 -11.67
C LEU A 127 -0.07 6.32 -11.11
N ILE A 128 -0.06 6.44 -9.79
CA ILE A 128 0.91 7.19 -8.99
C ILE A 128 1.58 6.20 -8.04
N HIS A 129 2.91 6.17 -8.04
CA HIS A 129 3.68 5.39 -7.07
C HIS A 129 3.87 6.19 -5.80
N MET A 130 3.53 5.58 -4.67
CA MET A 130 3.55 6.15 -3.33
C MET A 130 4.42 5.32 -2.40
N THR A 131 5.13 5.99 -1.49
CA THR A 131 5.87 5.36 -0.40
C THR A 131 5.55 6.04 0.92
N LEU A 132 5.22 5.26 1.94
CA LEU A 132 5.07 5.67 3.34
C LEU A 132 6.11 4.92 4.17
N GLU A 133 6.95 5.65 4.90
CA GLU A 133 7.85 5.05 5.90
C GLU A 133 7.21 5.13 7.29
N GLY A 134 7.15 4.01 8.00
CA GLY A 134 6.55 3.94 9.31
C GLY A 134 7.01 2.76 10.15
N ARG A 135 6.93 2.92 11.47
CA ARG A 135 7.32 1.86 12.41
C ARG A 135 6.28 0.72 12.41
N TRP A 136 6.75 -0.49 12.66
CA TRP A 136 5.90 -1.68 12.91
C TRP A 136 5.09 -2.20 11.73
N LEU A 137 5.36 -1.76 10.50
CA LEU A 137 4.64 -2.21 9.32
C LEU A 137 4.80 -3.72 9.10
N SER A 138 6.03 -4.24 9.23
CA SER A 138 6.36 -5.67 9.12
C SER A 138 5.69 -6.57 10.17
N LEU A 139 5.32 -6.03 11.34
CA LEU A 139 4.65 -6.79 12.41
C LEU A 139 3.13 -6.92 12.20
N ALA A 140 2.58 -6.23 11.21
CA ALA A 140 1.13 -6.06 11.03
C ALA A 140 0.60 -6.43 9.65
N VAL A 141 1.49 -7.01 8.86
CA VAL A 141 1.22 -7.74 7.63
C VAL A 141 0.48 -9.04 7.98
N PRO A 142 -0.43 -9.54 7.13
CA PRO A 142 -1.12 -10.79 7.40
C PRO A 142 -0.17 -11.97 7.64
#